data_AF-A0A661YM21-F1
#
_entry.id   AF-A0A661YM21-F1
#
_cell.length_a   1.000
_cell.length_b   1.000
_cell.length_c   1.000
_cell.angle_alpha   90.00
_cell.angle_beta   90.00
_cell.angle_gamma   90.00
#
_symmetry.space_group_name_H-M   'P 1'
#
loop_
_entity.id
_entity.type
_entity.pdbx_description
1 polymer ?
#
loop_
_entity_poly.entity_id
_entity_poly.type
_entity_poly.pdbx_seq_one_letter_code
_entity_poly.pdbx_strand_id
1 'polypeptide(L)'
;MLFLFLKSTTCMKKNLFLLLAFLFGISAAYSSDGYEVNFSDDANAYQLEFMLDGITISEIVIDGQTFATIDFPGSVVTKKAGFAELPYVHAAVMLEADNSVKLQFEGSNYIDYQLEHPLLPSRGVIYRDQDPATIPYVIDPKSVINNWYPGDLANNTEPYIMRDVRGTNVYVYPFQYNAAKNVLRVYQSVNVSLQKENTAPVNPLLSHSNSIAYEMDAIYASVS
;
A
#
# COMPACT_ATOMS: atom_id res chain seq x y z
N MET A 1 -73.30 -34.79 16.46
CA MET A 1 -73.49 -35.86 15.47
C MET A 1 -73.08 -35.31 14.10
N LEU A 2 -72.46 -36.14 13.25
CA LEU A 2 -71.93 -35.84 11.91
C LEU A 2 -70.64 -34.97 11.79
N PHE A 3 -69.58 -35.62 11.28
CA PHE A 3 -68.41 -35.06 10.57
C PHE A 3 -68.84 -34.66 9.12
N LEU A 4 -68.13 -33.85 8.31
CA LEU A 4 -66.98 -34.11 7.39
C LEU A 4 -66.88 -32.86 6.45
N PHE A 5 -65.80 -32.43 5.76
CA PHE A 5 -64.35 -32.75 5.73
C PHE A 5 -63.53 -31.61 5.04
N LEU A 6 -62.32 -31.88 4.55
CA LEU A 6 -61.35 -30.97 3.91
C LEU A 6 -61.63 -30.64 2.42
N LYS A 7 -61.23 -29.43 1.94
CA LYS A 7 -60.07 -29.24 1.02
C LYS A 7 -59.76 -27.79 0.59
N SER A 8 -58.49 -27.44 0.77
CA SER A 8 -57.57 -26.56 0.00
C SER A 8 -57.96 -26.14 -1.44
N THR A 9 -57.77 -24.83 -1.76
CA THR A 9 -56.76 -24.36 -2.75
C THR A 9 -56.51 -22.83 -2.73
N THR A 10 -55.23 -22.47 -2.91
CA THR A 10 -54.60 -21.21 -3.42
C THR A 10 -55.45 -20.03 -3.95
N CYS A 11 -55.07 -18.78 -3.60
CA CYS A 11 -54.57 -17.81 -4.61
C CYS A 11 -53.83 -16.58 -4.00
N MET A 12 -52.68 -16.22 -4.61
CA MET A 12 -52.00 -14.90 -4.64
C MET A 12 -52.07 -13.98 -3.40
N LYS A 13 -51.02 -14.00 -2.56
CA LYS A 13 -50.55 -12.79 -1.87
C LYS A 13 -49.45 -12.13 -2.71
N LYS A 14 -49.59 -10.81 -2.92
CA LYS A 14 -48.81 -9.98 -3.84
C LYS A 14 -47.34 -9.89 -3.40
N ASN A 15 -46.40 -10.33 -4.23
CA ASN A 15 -44.96 -10.22 -3.96
C ASN A 15 -44.56 -8.74 -3.81
N LEU A 16 -44.01 -8.38 -2.66
CA LEU A 16 -43.16 -7.21 -2.48
C LEU A 16 -41.78 -7.70 -2.01
N PHE A 17 -41.05 -8.31 -2.94
CA PHE A 17 -39.68 -8.76 -2.69
C PHE A 17 -38.76 -7.55 -2.87
N LEU A 18 -38.56 -6.79 -1.78
CA LEU A 18 -37.65 -5.66 -1.77
C LEU A 18 -36.22 -6.20 -1.81
N LEU A 19 -35.68 -6.35 -3.01
CA LEU A 19 -34.38 -6.96 -3.28
C LEU A 19 -33.28 -5.92 -2.96
N LEU A 20 -33.05 -5.71 -1.67
CA LEU A 20 -31.96 -4.87 -1.17
C LEU A 20 -30.65 -5.66 -1.31
N ALA A 21 -30.07 -5.62 -2.52
CA ALA A 21 -28.73 -6.12 -2.78
C ALA A 21 -27.71 -5.21 -2.09
N PHE A 22 -27.50 -5.45 -0.79
CA PHE A 22 -26.44 -4.82 -0.03
C PHE A 22 -25.12 -5.48 -0.44
N LEU A 23 -24.46 -4.88 -1.43
CA LEU A 23 -23.04 -5.14 -1.72
C LEU A 23 -22.25 -4.73 -0.47
N PHE A 24 -21.98 -5.70 0.40
CA PHE A 24 -20.98 -5.57 1.46
C PHE A 24 -19.60 -5.54 0.80
N GLY A 25 -19.11 -4.35 0.48
CA GLY A 25 -17.66 -4.12 0.40
C GLY A 25 -17.12 -4.05 1.83
N ILE A 26 -16.00 -4.71 2.11
CA ILE A 26 -15.41 -4.72 3.44
C ILE A 26 -14.53 -3.47 3.58
N SER A 27 -15.06 -2.42 4.22
CA SER A 27 -14.28 -1.23 4.55
C SER A 27 -13.46 -1.45 5.82
N ALA A 28 -12.13 -1.40 5.71
CA ALA A 28 -11.20 -1.42 6.83
C ALA A 28 -10.29 -0.18 6.77
N ALA A 29 -9.84 0.31 7.92
CA ALA A 29 -8.88 1.41 8.01
C ALA A 29 -7.71 0.96 8.88
N TYR A 30 -6.50 1.07 8.33
CA TYR A 30 -5.26 0.70 9.00
C TYR A 30 -4.46 1.98 9.26
N SER A 31 -4.08 2.21 10.52
CA SER A 31 -3.28 3.38 10.91
C SER A 31 -1.92 2.94 11.42
N SER A 32 -0.88 3.62 10.94
CA SER A 32 0.46 3.57 11.51
C SER A 32 0.96 5.00 11.71
N ASP A 33 2.04 5.18 12.48
CA ASP A 33 2.60 6.52 12.69
C ASP A 33 2.92 7.17 11.32
N GLY A 34 2.27 8.29 10.97
CA GLY A 34 2.50 9.05 9.75
C GLY A 34 1.54 8.77 8.57
N TYR A 35 0.78 7.67 8.57
CA TYR A 35 -0.21 7.43 7.52
C TYR A 35 -1.35 6.49 7.90
N GLU A 36 -2.50 6.72 7.26
CA GLU A 36 -3.68 5.86 7.27
C GLU A 36 -3.89 5.22 5.89
N VAL A 37 -4.38 3.99 5.86
CA VAL A 37 -4.74 3.26 4.65
C VAL A 37 -6.21 2.86 4.75
N ASN A 38 -7.04 3.54 3.96
CA ASN A 38 -8.42 3.14 3.72
C ASN A 38 -8.41 1.97 2.73
N PHE A 39 -8.99 0.84 3.13
CA PHE A 39 -9.15 -0.35 2.30
C PHE A 39 -10.64 -0.60 2.02
N SER A 40 -10.95 -0.95 0.77
CA SER A 40 -12.22 -1.58 0.40
C SER A 40 -11.99 -2.66 -0.64
N ASP A 41 -12.97 -3.55 -0.83
CA ASP A 41 -12.97 -4.53 -1.91
C ASP A 41 -14.34 -4.65 -2.60
N ASP A 42 -14.30 -5.12 -3.84
CA ASP A 42 -15.48 -5.55 -4.58
C ASP A 42 -15.18 -6.79 -5.45
N ALA A 43 -16.15 -7.19 -6.28
CA ALA A 43 -16.03 -8.36 -7.16
C ALA A 43 -14.90 -8.28 -8.21
N ASN A 44 -14.38 -7.08 -8.51
CA ASN A 44 -13.43 -6.81 -9.58
C ASN A 44 -12.09 -6.26 -9.06
N ALA A 45 -12.04 -5.62 -7.90
CA ALA A 45 -10.81 -5.01 -7.39
C ALA A 45 -10.73 -4.94 -5.87
N TYR A 46 -9.51 -4.77 -5.37
CA TYR A 46 -9.23 -4.25 -4.03
C TYR A 46 -8.78 -2.80 -4.18
N GLN A 47 -9.37 -1.87 -3.44
CA GLN A 47 -8.99 -0.45 -3.46
C GLN A 47 -8.24 -0.06 -2.19
N LEU A 48 -7.19 0.74 -2.36
CA LEU A 48 -6.39 1.30 -1.28
C LEU A 48 -6.23 2.81 -1.49
N GLU A 49 -6.60 3.60 -0.49
CA GLU A 49 -6.31 5.03 -0.41
C GLU A 49 -5.35 5.24 0.76
N PHE A 50 -4.11 5.61 0.43
CA PHE A 50 -3.09 6.00 1.40
C PHE A 50 -3.23 7.50 1.66
N MET A 51 -3.43 7.89 2.92
CA MET A 51 -3.49 9.28 3.38
C MET A 51 -2.30 9.55 4.31
N LEU A 52 -1.49 10.55 3.99
CA LEU A 52 -0.28 10.88 4.75
C LEU A 52 -0.47 12.10 5.65
N ASP A 53 0.08 12.03 6.85
CA ASP A 53 0.16 13.14 7.80
C ASP A 53 1.57 13.29 8.41
N GLY A 54 1.74 14.22 9.37
CA GLY A 54 3.00 14.37 10.12
C GLY A 54 4.25 14.84 9.35
N ILE A 55 4.17 15.02 8.03
CA ILE A 55 5.31 15.31 7.15
C ILE A 55 5.98 16.66 7.53
N THR A 56 7.26 16.62 7.88
CA THR A 56 8.09 17.81 8.12
C THR A 56 9.33 17.80 7.24
N ILE A 57 9.63 18.92 6.58
CA ILE A 57 10.90 19.12 5.89
C ILE A 57 11.80 19.94 6.81
N SER A 58 13.02 19.46 7.04
CA SER A 58 14.01 20.07 7.93
C SER A 58 15.39 20.08 7.28
N GLU A 59 16.39 20.65 7.94
CA GLU A 59 17.76 20.74 7.43
C GLU A 59 18.77 20.20 8.43
N ILE A 60 19.84 19.59 7.91
CA ILE A 60 20.97 19.08 8.68
C ILE A 60 22.28 19.48 8.02
N VAL A 61 23.31 19.77 8.83
CA VAL A 61 24.67 20.01 8.35
C VAL A 61 25.54 18.79 8.65
N ILE A 62 26.12 18.20 7.62
CA ILE A 62 27.02 17.04 7.70
C ILE A 62 28.30 17.39 6.93
N ASP A 63 29.46 17.23 7.58
CA ASP A 63 30.79 17.53 7.01
C ASP A 63 30.93 18.93 6.38
N GLY A 64 30.15 19.90 6.90
CA GLY A 64 30.11 21.29 6.41
C GLY A 64 29.17 21.53 5.22
N GLN A 65 28.45 20.51 4.75
CA GLN A 65 27.42 20.63 3.72
C GLN A 65 26.02 20.56 4.35
N THR A 66 25.15 21.51 4.01
CA THR A 66 23.73 21.46 4.38
C THR A 66 22.95 20.57 3.41
N PHE A 67 22.09 19.73 3.97
CA PHE A 67 21.12 18.90 3.24
C PHE A 67 19.73 19.13 3.81
N ALA A 68 18.72 19.07 2.94
CA ALA A 68 17.34 18.93 3.36
C ALA A 68 17.05 17.47 3.74
N THR A 69 16.18 17.27 4.72
CA THR A 69 15.73 15.96 5.21
C THR A 69 14.21 15.93 5.34
N ILE A 70 13.64 14.75 5.15
CA ILE A 70 12.21 14.49 5.32
C ILE A 70 12.05 13.73 6.63
N ASP A 71 11.46 14.39 7.63
CA ASP A 71 11.00 13.73 8.85
C ASP A 71 9.56 13.27 8.63
N PHE A 72 9.38 11.95 8.63
CA PHE A 72 8.12 11.28 8.34
C PHE A 72 8.04 9.98 9.15
N PRO A 73 7.08 9.84 10.09
CA PRO A 73 7.04 8.69 11.00
C PRO A 73 6.77 7.36 10.28
N GLY A 74 6.96 6.24 11.01
CA GLY A 74 6.53 4.89 10.60
C GLY A 74 7.11 4.32 9.29
N SER A 75 8.03 5.03 8.65
CA SER A 75 8.39 4.80 7.26
C SER A 75 9.72 4.09 7.05
N VAL A 76 9.85 3.42 5.90
CA VAL A 76 11.12 2.88 5.42
C VAL A 76 11.63 3.82 4.34
N VAL A 77 12.95 4.04 4.27
CA VAL A 77 13.56 4.92 3.26
C VAL A 77 14.17 4.14 2.10
N THR A 78 14.21 4.78 0.92
CA THR A 78 14.90 4.27 -0.27
C THR A 78 16.40 4.05 0.01
N LYS A 79 16.97 2.97 -0.56
CA LYS A 79 18.35 2.52 -0.27
C LYS A 79 19.25 2.49 -1.50
N LYS A 80 19.01 3.41 -2.46
CA LYS A 80 19.86 3.54 -3.64
C LYS A 80 20.98 4.52 -3.34
N ALA A 81 22.20 3.99 -3.17
CA ALA A 81 23.35 4.79 -2.77
C ALA A 81 23.54 6.02 -3.68
N GLY A 82 23.69 7.19 -3.07
CA GLY A 82 23.89 8.49 -3.73
C GLY A 82 22.69 9.09 -4.46
N PHE A 83 21.51 8.47 -4.36
CA PHE A 83 20.23 9.10 -4.72
C PHE A 83 19.56 9.61 -3.43
N ALA A 84 18.62 10.55 -3.53
CA ALA A 84 17.93 11.08 -2.35
C ALA A 84 17.33 9.97 -1.48
N GLU A 85 17.51 10.07 -0.17
CA GLU A 85 16.87 9.19 0.80
C GLU A 85 15.42 9.65 0.99
N LEU A 86 14.49 8.86 0.47
CA LEU A 86 13.07 9.20 0.39
C LEU A 86 12.25 8.17 1.17
N PRO A 87 11.37 8.60 2.08
CA PRO A 87 10.43 7.70 2.72
C PRO A 87 9.48 7.05 1.72
N TYR A 88 8.99 5.86 2.06
CA TYR A 88 7.91 5.17 1.36
C TYR A 88 7.06 4.37 2.35
N VAL A 89 5.82 4.11 1.94
CA VAL A 89 4.79 3.45 2.77
C VAL A 89 4.33 2.15 2.11
N HIS A 90 3.66 1.29 2.86
CA HIS A 90 3.13 0.04 2.32
C HIS A 90 1.95 -0.50 3.12
N ALA A 91 1.16 -1.36 2.49
CA ALA A 91 0.13 -2.16 3.13
C ALA A 91 0.18 -3.59 2.58
N ALA A 92 -0.14 -4.60 3.38
CA ALA A 92 -0.38 -5.94 2.87
C ALA A 92 -1.86 -6.08 2.51
N VAL A 93 -2.14 -6.78 1.40
CA VAL A 93 -3.50 -7.09 0.97
C VAL A 93 -3.70 -8.59 0.98
N MET A 94 -4.72 -9.06 1.70
CA MET A 94 -5.17 -10.44 1.60
C MET A 94 -5.85 -10.66 0.25
N LEU A 95 -5.39 -11.67 -0.48
CA LEU A 95 -5.91 -12.03 -1.80
C LEU A 95 -6.79 -13.28 -1.71
N GLU A 96 -7.73 -13.40 -2.64
CA GLU A 96 -8.40 -14.67 -2.92
C GLU A 96 -7.38 -15.75 -3.33
N ALA A 97 -7.77 -17.01 -3.22
CA ALA A 97 -6.88 -18.16 -3.36
C ALA A 97 -6.21 -18.25 -4.74
N ASP A 98 -6.97 -17.97 -5.79
CA ASP A 98 -6.67 -18.35 -7.18
C ASP A 98 -6.88 -17.20 -8.17
N ASN A 99 -7.06 -15.97 -7.70
CA ASN A 99 -7.11 -14.79 -8.57
C ASN A 99 -5.70 -14.32 -8.99
N SER A 100 -5.61 -13.76 -10.20
CA SER A 100 -4.49 -12.91 -10.59
C SER A 100 -4.83 -11.46 -10.26
N VAL A 101 -3.84 -10.63 -9.90
CA VAL A 101 -4.05 -9.22 -9.61
C VAL A 101 -3.01 -8.33 -10.28
N LYS A 102 -3.44 -7.15 -10.69
CA LYS A 102 -2.58 -6.13 -11.30
C LYS A 102 -2.81 -4.77 -10.64
N LEU A 103 -1.73 -4.14 -10.19
CA LEU A 103 -1.80 -2.79 -9.65
C LEU A 103 -2.10 -1.76 -10.74
N GLN A 104 -3.06 -0.88 -10.45
CA GLN A 104 -3.40 0.30 -11.21
C GLN A 104 -3.37 1.52 -10.28
N PHE A 105 -2.86 2.64 -10.78
CA PHE A 105 -2.91 3.93 -10.09
C PHE A 105 -4.17 4.68 -10.54
N GLU A 106 -5.00 5.10 -9.58
CA GLU A 106 -6.29 5.75 -9.83
C GLU A 106 -6.24 7.27 -9.67
N GLY A 107 -5.38 7.77 -8.77
CA GLY A 107 -5.25 9.20 -8.55
C GLY A 107 -4.40 9.56 -7.34
N SER A 108 -4.16 10.85 -7.16
CA SER A 108 -3.36 11.37 -6.04
C SER A 108 -3.48 12.88 -5.90
N ASN A 109 -3.26 13.42 -4.69
CA ASN A 109 -3.06 14.84 -4.46
C ASN A 109 -1.61 15.12 -4.03
N TYR A 110 -0.98 16.22 -4.50
CA TYR A 110 0.41 16.55 -4.15
C TYR A 110 0.70 18.04 -4.02
N ILE A 111 1.78 18.36 -3.30
CA ILE A 111 2.38 19.69 -3.20
C ILE A 111 3.85 19.60 -3.62
N ASP A 112 4.30 20.56 -4.43
CA ASP A 112 5.71 20.71 -4.82
C ASP A 112 6.39 21.74 -3.90
N TYR A 113 7.50 21.33 -3.28
CA TYR A 113 8.36 22.13 -2.42
C TYR A 113 9.67 22.41 -3.14
N GLN A 114 9.99 23.69 -3.33
CA GLN A 114 11.32 24.12 -3.76
C GLN A 114 12.25 24.09 -2.55
N LEU A 115 13.34 23.31 -2.63
CA LEU A 115 14.34 23.22 -1.56
C LEU A 115 15.50 24.18 -1.83
N GLU A 116 16.02 24.79 -0.76
CA GLU A 116 17.24 25.61 -0.80
C GLU A 116 18.50 24.74 -0.92
N HIS A 117 18.47 23.57 -0.29
CA HIS A 117 19.55 22.58 -0.26
C HIS A 117 19.11 21.24 -0.85
N PRO A 118 20.04 20.44 -1.41
CA PRO A 118 19.71 19.11 -1.94
C PRO A 118 19.24 18.18 -0.81
N LEU A 119 18.35 17.23 -1.13
CA LEU A 119 18.01 16.18 -0.18
C LEU A 119 19.23 15.33 0.19
N LEU A 120 19.25 14.89 1.45
CA LEU A 120 20.23 13.95 1.98
C LEU A 120 20.33 12.69 1.09
N PRO A 121 21.51 12.34 0.55
CA PRO A 121 21.65 11.14 -0.27
C PRO A 121 21.66 9.90 0.62
N SER A 122 20.97 8.85 0.20
CA SER A 122 21.05 7.56 0.87
C SER A 122 22.46 7.00 0.76
N ARG A 123 22.94 6.40 1.86
CA ARG A 123 24.22 5.68 1.89
C ARG A 123 24.10 4.24 1.38
N GLY A 124 22.90 3.83 0.98
CA GLY A 124 22.61 2.51 0.46
C GLY A 124 22.47 1.45 1.56
N VAL A 125 22.66 0.19 1.19
CA VAL A 125 22.67 -0.93 2.15
C VAL A 125 24.03 -1.00 2.81
N ILE A 126 24.07 -0.69 4.11
CA ILE A 126 25.25 -0.85 4.96
C ILE A 126 25.21 -2.27 5.57
N TYR A 127 26.31 -3.01 5.43
CA TYR A 127 26.44 -4.38 5.92
C TYR A 127 26.95 -4.43 7.38
N ARG A 128 26.72 -5.56 8.07
CA ARG A 128 27.01 -5.69 9.52
C ARG A 128 28.51 -5.71 9.87
N ASP A 129 29.37 -5.87 8.88
CA ASP A 129 30.83 -5.84 8.95
C ASP A 129 31.42 -4.45 8.61
N GLN A 130 30.58 -3.46 8.29
CA GLN A 130 30.98 -2.09 7.99
C GLN A 130 30.63 -1.17 9.16
N ASP A 131 31.50 -0.20 9.45
CA ASP A 131 31.21 0.88 10.42
C ASP A 131 30.43 2.02 9.72
N PRO A 132 29.15 2.27 10.08
CA PRO A 132 28.38 3.36 9.51
C PRO A 132 29.01 4.73 9.72
N ALA A 133 29.82 4.97 10.75
CA ALA A 133 30.47 6.27 10.96
C ALA A 133 31.54 6.58 9.89
N THR A 134 32.02 5.57 9.17
CA THR A 134 33.07 5.70 8.13
C THR A 134 32.51 5.85 6.71
N ILE A 135 31.20 5.68 6.52
CA ILE A 135 30.56 5.75 5.20
C ILE A 135 29.97 7.15 5.00
N PRO A 136 30.58 8.00 4.14
CA PRO A 136 30.15 9.38 3.95
C PRO A 136 28.85 9.49 3.17
N TYR A 137 28.18 10.63 3.31
CA TYR A 137 27.06 11.04 2.48
C TYR A 137 27.59 11.62 1.17
N VAL A 138 27.30 10.97 0.03
CA VAL A 138 27.83 11.35 -1.29
C VAL A 138 26.71 11.33 -2.32
N ILE A 139 26.48 12.44 -3.02
CA ILE A 139 25.53 12.51 -4.14
C ILE A 139 26.16 11.81 -5.37
N ASP A 140 25.50 10.79 -5.92
CA ASP A 140 25.89 10.18 -7.20
C ASP A 140 25.52 11.18 -8.32
N PRO A 141 26.46 11.61 -9.20
CA PRO A 141 26.14 12.46 -10.35
C PRO A 141 25.01 11.94 -11.24
N LYS A 142 24.75 10.62 -11.27
CA LYS A 142 23.61 10.02 -11.98
C LYS A 142 22.25 10.32 -11.36
N SER A 143 22.19 10.75 -10.10
CA SER A 143 20.95 11.21 -9.47
C SER A 143 20.58 12.63 -9.88
N VAL A 144 21.58 13.46 -10.22
CA VAL A 144 21.43 14.87 -10.61
C VAL A 144 20.99 15.01 -12.08
N ILE A 145 19.82 14.46 -12.39
CA ILE A 145 19.17 14.55 -13.69
C ILE A 145 17.79 15.18 -13.57
N ASN A 146 17.28 15.78 -14.65
CA ASN A 146 15.92 16.32 -14.71
C ASN A 146 14.90 15.20 -14.93
N ASN A 147 14.81 14.31 -13.94
CA ASN A 147 13.81 13.25 -13.84
C ASN A 147 13.35 13.14 -12.38
N TRP A 148 12.20 12.51 -12.15
CA TRP A 148 11.73 12.19 -10.80
C TRP A 148 12.33 10.87 -10.32
N TYR A 149 12.71 10.82 -9.04
CA TYR A 149 13.16 9.64 -8.33
C TYR A 149 12.27 9.41 -7.09
N PRO A 150 11.80 8.18 -6.79
CA PRO A 150 12.10 6.92 -7.48
C PRO A 150 11.50 6.74 -8.88
N GLY A 151 10.50 7.54 -9.27
CA GLY A 151 9.85 7.51 -10.57
C GLY A 151 8.43 6.96 -10.48
N ASP A 152 8.29 5.64 -10.33
CA ASP A 152 6.99 5.00 -10.15
C ASP A 152 6.39 5.36 -8.77
N LEU A 153 5.09 5.67 -8.75
CA LEU A 153 4.38 6.05 -7.51
C LEU A 153 3.94 4.86 -6.67
N ALA A 154 3.72 3.71 -7.28
CA ALA A 154 3.31 2.50 -6.58
C ALA A 154 3.71 1.24 -7.35
N ASN A 155 3.95 0.16 -6.61
CA ASN A 155 4.11 -1.20 -7.16
C ASN A 155 3.59 -2.23 -6.15
N ASN A 156 3.49 -3.49 -6.56
CA ASN A 156 3.15 -4.59 -5.67
C ASN A 156 4.14 -5.76 -5.83
N THR A 157 4.28 -6.58 -4.79
CA THR A 157 5.07 -7.82 -4.85
C THR A 157 4.35 -8.88 -5.68
N GLU A 158 5.09 -9.91 -6.09
CA GLU A 158 4.44 -11.18 -6.44
C GLU A 158 3.66 -11.71 -5.22
N PRO A 159 2.51 -12.40 -5.42
CA PRO A 159 1.75 -12.98 -4.32
C PRO A 159 2.55 -14.02 -3.53
N TYR A 160 2.49 -13.94 -2.21
CA TYR A 160 3.06 -14.89 -1.27
C TYR A 160 1.97 -15.64 -0.50
N ILE A 161 2.33 -16.78 0.08
CA ILE A 161 1.43 -17.58 0.94
C ILE A 161 2.03 -17.61 2.34
N MET A 162 1.27 -17.09 3.31
CA MET A 162 1.56 -17.20 4.73
C MET A 162 0.62 -18.24 5.34
N ARG A 163 1.06 -19.52 5.29
CA ARG A 163 0.32 -20.69 5.78
C ARG A 163 -1.06 -20.85 5.11
N ASP A 164 -2.12 -20.34 5.73
CA ASP A 164 -3.52 -20.51 5.28
C ASP A 164 -4.02 -19.29 4.48
N VAL A 165 -3.21 -18.24 4.36
CA VAL A 165 -3.55 -16.96 3.74
C VAL A 165 -2.63 -16.67 2.55
N ARG A 166 -3.19 -16.15 1.45
CA ARG A 166 -2.45 -15.59 0.31
C ARG A 166 -2.48 -14.07 0.38
N GLY A 167 -1.38 -13.40 0.07
CA GLY A 167 -1.32 -11.93 0.11
C GLY A 167 -0.27 -11.33 -0.82
N THR A 168 -0.29 -10.01 -0.95
CA THR A 168 0.69 -9.20 -1.67
C THR A 168 0.95 -7.92 -0.90
N ASN A 169 2.18 -7.39 -0.94
CA ASN A 169 2.46 -6.06 -0.40
C ASN A 169 2.28 -5.03 -1.51
N VAL A 170 1.57 -3.95 -1.23
CA VAL A 170 1.47 -2.76 -2.07
C VAL A 170 2.40 -1.71 -1.47
N TYR A 171 3.40 -1.26 -2.24
CA TYR A 171 4.29 -0.16 -1.88
C TYR A 171 3.85 1.11 -2.58
N VAL A 172 3.89 2.23 -1.88
CA VAL A 172 3.65 3.57 -2.42
C VAL A 172 4.85 4.46 -2.10
N TYR A 173 5.26 5.26 -3.08
CA TYR A 173 6.38 6.20 -3.03
C TYR A 173 5.86 7.65 -3.11
N PRO A 174 5.29 8.18 -2.02
CA PRO A 174 4.61 9.47 -1.99
C PRO A 174 5.59 10.66 -1.88
N PHE A 175 6.90 10.39 -1.86
CA PHE A 175 7.94 11.39 -1.96
C PHE A 175 8.68 11.18 -3.28
N GLN A 176 8.67 12.18 -4.15
CA GLN A 176 9.35 12.14 -5.45
C GLN A 176 10.25 13.35 -5.57
N TYR A 177 11.53 13.15 -5.91
CA TYR A 177 12.53 14.22 -5.96
C TYR A 177 13.11 14.41 -7.36
N ASN A 178 13.21 15.67 -7.81
CA ASN A 178 13.93 16.05 -9.02
C ASN A 178 15.19 16.84 -8.65
N ALA A 179 16.32 16.13 -8.59
CA ALA A 179 17.58 16.66 -8.10
C ALA A 179 18.20 17.74 -9.00
N ALA A 180 17.91 17.75 -10.31
CA ALA A 180 18.38 18.85 -11.18
C ALA A 180 17.61 20.16 -10.99
N LYS A 181 16.47 20.13 -10.27
CA LYS A 181 15.65 21.31 -9.96
C LYS A 181 15.58 21.64 -8.46
N ASN A 182 16.10 20.76 -7.59
CA ASN A 182 15.88 20.77 -6.14
C ASN A 182 14.39 20.89 -5.76
N VAL A 183 13.51 20.18 -6.49
CA VAL A 183 12.07 20.15 -6.17
C VAL A 183 11.72 18.79 -5.58
N LEU A 184 11.15 18.81 -4.38
CA LEU A 184 10.52 17.66 -3.72
C LEU A 184 9.01 17.75 -3.90
N ARG A 185 8.42 16.73 -4.52
CA ARG A 185 6.98 16.52 -4.60
C ARG A 185 6.55 15.59 -3.47
N VAL A 186 5.58 16.05 -2.70
CA VAL A 186 4.99 15.30 -1.59
C VAL A 186 3.53 15.02 -1.91
N TYR A 187 3.17 13.74 -2.03
CA TYR A 187 1.82 13.29 -2.23
C TYR A 187 1.11 13.14 -0.88
N GLN A 188 0.03 13.90 -0.69
CA GLN A 188 -0.79 13.87 0.54
C GLN A 188 -1.76 12.69 0.54
N SER A 189 -2.21 12.28 -0.65
CA SER A 189 -2.96 11.04 -0.82
C SER A 189 -2.57 10.34 -2.11
N VAL A 190 -2.62 9.02 -2.10
CA VAL A 190 -2.36 8.15 -3.25
C VAL A 190 -3.38 7.02 -3.28
N ASN A 191 -4.13 6.94 -4.37
CA ASN A 191 -5.23 5.99 -4.54
C ASN A 191 -4.81 4.97 -5.62
N VAL A 192 -4.79 3.70 -5.23
CA VAL A 192 -4.40 2.57 -6.07
C VAL A 192 -5.44 1.46 -5.98
N SER A 193 -5.52 0.64 -7.01
CA SER A 193 -6.34 -0.56 -7.02
C SER A 193 -5.53 -1.79 -7.44
N LEU A 194 -5.88 -2.95 -6.89
CA LEU A 194 -5.45 -4.25 -7.38
C LEU A 194 -6.61 -4.84 -8.17
N GLN A 195 -6.57 -4.68 -9.50
CA GLN A 195 -7.59 -5.20 -10.41
C GLN A 195 -7.46 -6.72 -10.52
N LYS A 196 -8.55 -7.45 -10.28
CA LYS A 196 -8.64 -8.91 -10.40
C LYS A 196 -8.69 -9.29 -11.89
N GLU A 197 -7.70 -10.03 -12.35
CA GLU A 197 -7.58 -10.47 -13.74
C GLU A 197 -7.96 -11.95 -13.91
N ASN A 198 -8.66 -12.25 -15.01
CA ASN A 198 -8.93 -13.63 -15.47
C ASN A 198 -7.69 -14.24 -16.17
N THR A 199 -6.51 -14.07 -15.59
CA THR A 199 -5.23 -14.63 -16.06
C THR A 199 -4.76 -15.73 -15.11
N ALA A 200 -3.78 -16.55 -15.52
CA ALA A 200 -3.29 -17.64 -14.67
C ALA A 200 -2.68 -17.06 -13.37
N PRO A 201 -3.13 -17.49 -12.17
CA PRO A 201 -2.67 -16.90 -10.93
C PRO A 201 -1.20 -17.22 -10.65
N VAL A 202 -0.45 -16.21 -10.22
CA VAL A 202 0.89 -16.38 -9.66
C VAL A 202 0.74 -16.87 -8.22
N ASN A 203 1.41 -17.99 -7.90
CA ASN A 203 1.44 -18.60 -6.56
C ASN A 203 0.04 -18.76 -5.90
N PRO A 204 -0.88 -19.56 -6.51
CA PRO A 204 -2.21 -19.78 -5.97
C PRO A 204 -2.20 -20.68 -4.72
N LEU A 205 -3.13 -20.43 -3.80
CA LEU A 205 -3.35 -21.26 -2.61
C LEU A 205 -4.25 -22.46 -2.97
N LEU A 206 -3.62 -23.59 -3.34
CA LEU A 206 -4.31 -24.78 -3.85
C LEU A 206 -4.96 -25.67 -2.77
N SER A 207 -4.65 -25.45 -1.49
CA SER A 207 -5.14 -26.26 -0.38
C SER A 207 -5.64 -25.37 0.73
N HIS A 208 -6.91 -25.53 1.09
CA HIS A 208 -7.53 -24.84 2.22
C HIS A 208 -7.54 -25.75 3.45
N SER A 209 -7.09 -25.23 4.59
CA SER A 209 -7.52 -25.78 5.88
C SER A 209 -9.04 -25.54 6.02
N ASN A 210 -9.77 -26.49 6.61
CA ASN A 210 -11.22 -26.36 6.86
C ASN A 210 -11.57 -25.18 7.80
N SER A 211 -10.57 -24.67 8.52
CA SER A 211 -10.65 -23.46 9.34
C SER A 211 -9.28 -22.80 9.39
N ILE A 212 -9.24 -21.47 9.45
CA ILE A 212 -8.04 -20.76 9.90
C ILE A 212 -7.73 -21.25 11.32
N ALA A 213 -6.46 -21.52 11.61
CA ALA A 213 -6.04 -21.87 12.96
C ALA A 213 -6.07 -20.60 13.83
N TYR A 214 -6.80 -20.64 14.95
CA TYR A 214 -7.04 -19.50 15.83
C TYR A 214 -5.74 -18.83 16.32
N GLU A 215 -4.66 -19.60 16.47
CA GLU A 215 -3.34 -19.10 16.83
C GLU A 215 -2.73 -18.16 15.78
N MET A 216 -3.25 -18.17 14.54
CA MET A 216 -2.79 -17.33 13.42
C MET A 216 -3.63 -16.06 13.25
N ASP A 217 -4.84 -15.97 13.81
CA ASP A 217 -5.74 -14.82 13.61
C ASP A 217 -5.07 -13.51 14.04
N ALA A 218 -4.42 -13.51 15.20
CA ALA A 218 -3.67 -12.36 15.71
C ALA A 218 -2.43 -12.02 14.85
N ILE A 219 -1.84 -13.01 14.17
CA ILE A 219 -0.72 -12.79 13.26
C ILE A 219 -1.24 -12.13 11.98
N TYR A 220 -2.27 -12.68 11.35
CA TYR A 220 -2.86 -12.12 10.14
C TYR A 220 -3.37 -10.69 10.35
N ALA A 221 -4.12 -10.44 11.43
CA ALA A 221 -4.61 -9.11 11.80
C ALA A 221 -3.52 -8.10 12.22
N SER A 222 -2.26 -8.55 12.37
CA SER A 222 -1.10 -7.68 12.66
C SER A 222 -0.27 -7.34 11.42
N VAL A 223 -0.51 -8.02 10.30
CA VAL A 223 0.23 -7.82 9.03
C VAL A 223 -0.65 -7.25 7.92
N SER A 224 -1.98 -7.44 7.99
CA SER A 224 -2.99 -6.72 7.19
C SER A 224 -3.20 -5.31 7.72
#